data_AF-G3Y934-F1
#
_entry.id   AF-G3Y934-F1
#
_cell.length_a   1.000
_cell.length_b   1.000
_cell.length_c   1.000
_cell.angle_alpha   90.00
_cell.angle_beta   90.00
_cell.angle_gamma   90.00
#
_symmetry.space_group_name_H-M   'P 1'
#
loop_
_entity.id
_entity.type
_entity.pdbx_description
1 polymer ?
#
loop_
_entity_poly.entity_id
_entity_poly.type
_entity_poly.pdbx_seq_one_letter_code
_entity_poly.pdbx_strand_id
1 'polypeptide(L)'
;MASAARTASRAFLRSTPATSSFRPAARSARFALPSQGFRAASRRGYASEAGEAKSSNSLLWAGIAAAGGVGAYFYLKGGDASVSSKDFVPTKEDYQKVYDAIAHRLANETDYDDGSYGPVLVRLAWHASGTYDKETGTGGSNGATMRFAPESDHGANAGLKHARDFLEPIKAQFPWITYSDLWTLAGACAIQELGGPAIPWRPGREDKDVAACTPDGRLPDATKEQSHIRDIFYRMGFNDQEIVALVGAHSLGRAHTDRSGFDGPWDFSPTVFTNEFFRLLVEEKWQQRKWNGPKQFTDKTTGTLMMMPADLALTKDKAFRKYVELYAKDSDLFFKDFSNVFVKLLELGVPFKTEDRYVFKTSESNHPLTQDYYEVLNLPFTETPTALSKQQLKAAYHKALLKYHPDKAPGAIADTSSLPTSDTNSSSHTSHRYTIDEITTAYKTLSDPYLRAEYDRSLRLDRARVAEREKTGTVFHTGLEVVDLEDLACDESDADAALWYRGCRCGDERGFLVTEQDLEREADHGEIVVGCRGCSLWMKVLFAV
;
A
#
# COMPACT_ATOMS: atom_id res chain seq x y z
N MET A 1 39.96 -59.74 9.16
CA MET A 1 38.90 -60.36 9.99
C MET A 1 39.27 -60.15 11.46
N ALA A 2 38.42 -59.41 12.20
CA ALA A 2 38.39 -59.25 13.67
C ALA A 2 39.63 -58.59 14.33
N SER A 3 39.54 -57.76 15.37
CA SER A 3 38.47 -57.05 16.06
C SER A 3 39.14 -56.03 17.00
N ALA A 4 38.37 -55.06 17.49
CA ALA A 4 38.79 -53.92 18.30
C ALA A 4 39.10 -54.24 19.79
N ALA A 5 39.92 -53.40 20.44
CA ALA A 5 39.95 -53.15 21.90
C ALA A 5 40.69 -51.79 22.14
N ARG A 6 40.06 -50.69 22.55
CA ARG A 6 39.64 -50.24 23.90
C ARG A 6 40.74 -50.14 24.99
N THR A 7 41.08 -48.86 25.28
CA THR A 7 41.34 -48.22 26.61
C THR A 7 42.55 -48.64 27.46
N ALA A 8 43.43 -47.68 27.82
CA ALA A 8 43.43 -46.97 29.13
C ALA A 8 44.83 -46.42 29.56
N SER A 9 44.78 -45.28 30.28
CA SER A 9 45.63 -44.91 31.44
C SER A 9 46.98 -44.16 31.29
N ARG A 10 46.91 -42.87 31.67
CA ARG A 10 47.66 -42.15 32.74
C ARG A 10 49.21 -42.16 32.80
N ALA A 11 49.76 -40.97 32.55
CA ALA A 11 50.36 -40.05 33.54
C ALA A 11 51.89 -39.80 33.57
N PHE A 12 52.20 -38.51 33.86
CA PHE A 12 53.31 -37.91 34.63
C PHE A 12 54.51 -37.20 33.92
N LEU A 13 54.56 -35.89 34.22
CA LEU A 13 55.68 -35.04 34.69
C LEU A 13 56.57 -34.20 33.74
N ARG A 14 56.46 -32.88 33.98
CA ARG A 14 57.49 -31.81 34.14
C ARG A 14 58.37 -31.37 32.96
N SER A 15 58.28 -30.07 32.61
CA SER A 15 59.26 -29.02 33.01
C SER A 15 58.91 -27.62 32.44
N THR A 16 58.86 -26.61 33.31
CA THR A 16 59.04 -25.15 33.01
C THR A 16 60.51 -24.77 33.34
N PRO A 17 61.12 -23.60 32.97
CA PRO A 17 60.69 -22.19 33.21
C PRO A 17 60.95 -21.26 31.98
N ALA A 18 60.60 -19.96 31.90
CA ALA A 18 60.97 -18.81 32.71
C ALA A 18 60.13 -17.57 32.27
N THR A 19 59.34 -16.95 33.16
CA THR A 19 59.57 -15.66 33.84
C THR A 19 59.88 -14.43 32.95
N SER A 20 58.98 -13.44 32.92
CA SER A 20 59.19 -12.20 33.69
C SER A 20 57.88 -11.44 33.93
N SER A 21 57.71 -11.07 35.19
CA SER A 21 56.68 -10.23 35.80
C SER A 21 56.95 -8.75 35.59
N PHE A 22 55.93 -7.88 35.67
CA PHE A 22 55.86 -6.77 36.65
C PHE A 22 54.48 -6.06 36.60
N ARG A 23 53.85 -5.99 37.77
CA ARG A 23 52.76 -5.10 38.23
C ARG A 23 53.25 -4.51 39.56
N PRO A 24 52.83 -3.32 40.03
CA PRO A 24 51.60 -3.24 40.86
C PRO A 24 50.84 -1.86 40.78
N ALA A 25 49.49 -1.86 40.90
CA ALA A 25 48.65 -1.45 42.05
C ALA A 25 48.36 0.07 42.15
N ALA A 26 47.26 0.62 42.66
CA ALA A 26 45.91 0.18 43.07
C ALA A 26 45.10 1.43 43.51
N ARG A 27 43.75 1.33 43.53
CA ARG A 27 42.72 1.89 44.48
C ARG A 27 41.43 2.27 43.73
N SER A 28 40.33 1.52 43.91
CA SER A 28 39.23 1.62 44.93
C SER A 28 38.17 2.66 44.53
N ALA A 29 36.84 2.47 44.55
CA ALA A 29 35.88 1.59 45.27
C ALA A 29 34.63 1.33 44.35
N ARG A 30 33.85 0.22 44.33
CA ARG A 30 32.97 -0.45 45.33
C ARG A 30 31.86 0.49 45.89
N PHE A 31 30.54 0.21 45.92
CA PHE A 31 29.75 -1.03 46.01
C PHE A 31 28.22 -0.81 45.74
N ALA A 32 27.54 -1.87 45.24
CA ALA A 32 26.21 -2.46 45.56
C ALA A 32 24.84 -1.70 45.49
N LEU A 33 23.97 -2.17 44.55
CA LEU A 33 22.66 -2.90 44.66
C LEU A 33 21.66 -2.56 45.81
N PRO A 34 20.30 -2.67 45.65
CA PRO A 34 19.63 -3.95 45.31
C PRO A 34 18.22 -3.91 44.65
N SER A 35 17.71 -5.13 44.43
CA SER A 35 16.40 -5.56 43.90
C SER A 35 15.23 -5.53 44.91
N GLN A 36 14.00 -5.33 44.40
CA GLN A 36 12.76 -6.13 44.58
C GLN A 36 11.47 -5.28 44.73
N GLY A 37 10.38 -5.78 44.12
CA GLY A 37 9.06 -5.80 44.78
C GLY A 37 7.95 -4.96 44.13
N PHE A 38 7.00 -5.64 43.47
CA PHE A 38 5.68 -5.12 43.08
C PHE A 38 4.83 -4.70 44.28
N ARG A 39 4.02 -3.64 44.13
CA ARG A 39 2.61 -3.56 44.58
C ARG A 39 1.88 -2.39 43.92
N ALA A 40 0.68 -2.68 43.43
CA ALA A 40 -0.26 -1.73 42.83
C ALA A 40 -0.86 -0.76 43.86
N ALA A 41 -1.15 0.47 43.44
CA ALA A 41 -2.25 1.29 43.95
C ALA A 41 -2.60 2.41 42.96
N SER A 42 -3.83 2.34 42.46
CA SER A 42 -4.59 3.38 41.76
C SER A 42 -4.54 4.75 42.44
N ARG A 43 -4.33 5.83 41.67
CA ARG A 43 -4.89 7.16 41.99
C ARG A 43 -5.30 7.94 40.73
N ARG A 44 -6.59 8.25 40.70
CA ARG A 44 -7.23 9.31 39.90
C ARG A 44 -6.48 10.63 40.09
N GLY A 45 -6.18 11.31 38.98
CA GLY A 45 -5.84 12.73 38.97
C GLY A 45 -6.92 13.48 38.18
N TYR A 46 -7.66 14.35 38.88
CA TYR A 46 -8.54 15.35 38.27
C TYR A 46 -7.69 16.38 37.52
N ALA A 47 -8.07 16.72 36.29
CA ALA A 47 -7.53 17.87 35.58
C ALA A 47 -8.12 19.15 36.20
N SER A 48 -7.24 20.01 36.71
CA SER A 48 -7.56 21.40 37.07
C SER A 48 -7.27 22.34 35.90
N GLU A 49 -7.97 23.46 35.94
CA GLU A 49 -8.29 24.43 34.88
C GLU A 49 -7.11 25.20 34.24
N ALA A 50 -7.49 25.90 33.17
CA ALA A 50 -6.71 26.64 32.20
C ALA A 50 -5.77 27.72 32.79
N GLY A 51 -4.55 27.74 32.26
CA GLY A 51 -3.61 28.86 32.39
C GLY A 51 -3.69 29.79 31.18
N GLU A 52 -4.12 31.01 31.44
CA GLU A 52 -4.13 32.15 30.52
C GLU A 52 -2.69 32.62 30.23
N ALA A 53 -2.31 32.75 28.95
CA ALA A 53 -1.01 33.32 28.56
C ALA A 53 -1.20 34.42 27.51
N LYS A 54 -0.54 35.55 27.78
CA LYS A 54 -0.65 36.85 27.10
C LYS A 54 0.09 36.89 25.76
N SER A 55 -0.53 37.64 24.86
CA SER A 55 -0.07 38.19 23.57
C SER A 55 1.33 38.82 23.57
N SER A 56 2.11 38.57 22.51
CA SER A 56 2.66 39.62 21.62
C SER A 56 3.41 39.02 20.41
N ASN A 57 2.91 39.26 19.19
CA ASN A 57 3.67 39.81 18.05
C ASN A 57 2.85 39.64 16.76
N SER A 58 2.11 40.71 16.46
CA SER A 58 1.59 41.04 15.15
C SER A 58 2.73 41.44 14.23
N LEU A 59 3.03 40.66 13.18
CA LEU A 59 3.55 41.09 11.86
C LEU A 59 4.06 39.87 11.08
N LEU A 60 3.14 39.08 10.53
CA LEU A 60 3.28 38.39 9.24
C LEU A 60 1.88 37.90 8.84
N TRP A 61 1.56 37.87 7.54
CA TRP A 61 0.28 37.49 6.91
C TRP A 61 -0.68 38.61 6.47
N ALA A 62 -0.16 39.80 6.12
CA ALA A 62 -0.84 40.65 5.15
C ALA A 62 -0.51 40.15 3.73
N GLY A 63 -1.20 39.10 3.28
CA GLY A 63 -1.02 38.56 1.93
C GLY A 63 -1.64 37.19 1.73
N ILE A 64 -2.96 37.09 1.82
CA ILE A 64 -3.90 36.23 1.06
C ILE A 64 -5.31 36.65 1.54
N ALA A 65 -5.76 37.82 1.08
CA ALA A 65 -7.12 38.29 1.30
C ALA A 65 -7.97 37.95 0.06
N ALA A 66 -8.35 36.67 -0.05
CA ALA A 66 -9.44 36.24 -0.95
C ALA A 66 -10.05 34.87 -0.58
N ALA A 67 -9.34 33.99 0.15
CA ALA A 67 -9.84 32.65 0.49
C ALA A 67 -10.19 32.44 1.99
N GLY A 68 -9.85 33.38 2.87
CA GLY A 68 -9.97 33.21 4.33
C GLY A 68 -11.32 33.59 4.96
N GLY A 69 -12.21 34.25 4.22
CA GLY A 69 -13.47 34.78 4.78
C GLY A 69 -14.47 33.70 5.20
N VAL A 70 -14.47 32.56 4.52
CA VAL A 70 -15.39 31.44 4.79
C VAL A 70 -14.96 30.66 6.04
N GLY A 71 -13.65 30.40 6.20
CA GLY A 71 -13.12 29.65 7.35
C GLY A 71 -13.30 30.38 8.69
N ALA A 72 -13.10 31.70 8.72
CA ALA A 72 -13.31 32.50 9.93
C ALA A 72 -14.78 32.59 10.33
N TYR A 73 -15.70 32.60 9.36
CA TYR A 73 -17.14 32.61 9.63
C TYR A 73 -17.63 31.30 10.27
N PHE A 74 -17.10 30.15 9.85
CA PHE A 74 -17.45 28.86 10.44
C PHE A 74 -16.79 28.61 11.80
N TYR A 75 -15.56 29.08 12.03
CA TYR A 75 -14.87 28.94 13.32
C TYR A 75 -15.53 29.76 14.45
N LEU A 76 -16.12 30.93 14.12
CA LEU A 76 -16.76 31.80 15.11
C LEU A 76 -18.23 31.45 15.42
N LYS A 77 -18.86 30.58 14.62
CA LYS A 77 -20.20 30.05 14.87
C LYS A 77 -20.15 28.63 15.47
N GLY A 78 -19.51 28.51 16.62
CA GLY A 78 -19.72 27.38 17.52
C GLY A 78 -21.14 27.44 18.08
N GLY A 79 -22.07 26.73 17.44
CA GLY A 79 -23.46 26.57 17.88
C GLY A 79 -24.21 25.66 16.92
N ASP A 80 -24.61 24.47 17.42
CA ASP A 80 -25.48 23.47 16.79
C ASP A 80 -25.68 23.58 15.27
N ALA A 81 -24.74 23.02 14.50
CA ALA A 81 -24.91 22.83 13.06
C ALA A 81 -25.58 21.48 12.77
N SER A 82 -26.80 21.28 13.25
CA SER A 82 -27.76 20.38 12.62
C SER A 82 -28.58 21.14 11.57
N VAL A 83 -27.88 21.78 10.62
CA VAL A 83 -28.55 22.30 9.43
C VAL A 83 -28.73 21.13 8.46
N SER A 84 -29.75 20.33 8.72
CA SER A 84 -30.32 19.43 7.73
C SER A 84 -30.89 20.29 6.59
N SER A 85 -30.15 20.39 5.48
CA SER A 85 -30.71 20.89 4.23
C SER A 85 -31.72 19.85 3.75
N LYS A 86 -33.00 20.07 4.06
CA LYS A 86 -34.06 19.06 3.93
C LYS A 86 -34.31 18.51 2.50
N ASP A 87 -33.62 19.02 1.47
CA ASP A 87 -33.85 18.63 0.08
C ASP A 87 -32.59 18.18 -0.69
N PHE A 88 -31.42 18.06 -0.05
CA PHE A 88 -30.24 17.55 -0.75
C PHE A 88 -30.22 16.02 -0.75
N VAL A 89 -30.44 15.45 -1.93
CA VAL A 89 -30.27 14.02 -2.20
C VAL A 89 -28.92 13.83 -2.89
N PRO A 90 -27.89 13.30 -2.22
CA PRO A 90 -26.56 13.18 -2.80
C PRO A 90 -26.55 12.20 -3.99
N THR A 91 -25.89 12.59 -5.06
CA THR A 91 -25.70 11.76 -6.27
C THR A 91 -24.39 10.96 -6.20
N LYS A 92 -24.18 10.03 -7.14
CA LYS A 92 -22.88 9.33 -7.28
C LYS A 92 -21.74 10.34 -7.45
N GLU A 93 -21.96 11.40 -8.21
CA GLU A 93 -20.99 12.46 -8.47
C GLU A 93 -20.64 13.25 -7.20
N ASP A 94 -21.60 13.43 -6.28
CA ASP A 94 -21.31 14.07 -5.00
C ASP A 94 -20.47 13.19 -4.09
N TYR A 95 -20.74 11.87 -4.06
CA TYR A 95 -19.85 10.93 -3.38
C TYR A 95 -18.48 10.80 -4.05
N GLN A 96 -18.38 10.95 -5.37
CA GLN A 96 -17.08 11.00 -6.06
C GLN A 96 -16.27 12.22 -5.60
N LYS A 97 -16.89 13.39 -5.38
CA LYS A 97 -16.17 14.55 -4.81
C LYS A 97 -15.63 14.28 -3.40
N VAL A 98 -16.38 13.54 -2.59
CA VAL A 98 -15.91 13.11 -1.25
C VAL A 98 -14.74 12.14 -1.39
N TYR A 99 -14.85 11.14 -2.28
CA TYR A 99 -13.77 10.22 -2.62
C TYR A 99 -12.51 10.99 -3.06
N ASP A 100 -12.64 11.94 -3.99
CA ASP A 100 -11.53 12.72 -4.54
C ASP A 100 -10.85 13.56 -3.44
N ALA A 101 -11.62 14.11 -2.50
CA ALA A 101 -11.07 14.86 -1.39
C ALA A 101 -10.29 13.95 -0.41
N ILE A 102 -10.74 12.73 -0.18
CA ILE A 102 -10.02 11.72 0.62
C ILE A 102 -8.73 11.31 -0.11
N ALA A 103 -8.82 10.95 -1.40
CA ALA A 103 -7.67 10.54 -2.22
C ALA A 103 -6.61 11.65 -2.31
N HIS A 104 -7.04 12.89 -2.56
CA HIS A 104 -6.14 14.04 -2.57
C HIS A 104 -5.40 14.20 -1.24
N ARG A 105 -6.07 14.03 -0.10
CA ARG A 105 -5.39 14.11 1.20
C ARG A 105 -4.48 12.93 1.45
N LEU A 106 -4.87 11.71 1.07
CA LEU A 106 -3.99 10.54 1.16
C LEU A 106 -2.68 10.73 0.39
N ALA A 107 -2.73 11.39 -0.77
CA ALA A 107 -1.55 11.65 -1.59
C ALA A 107 -0.64 12.78 -1.03
N ASN A 108 -1.20 13.74 -0.29
CA ASN A 108 -0.48 14.94 0.13
C ASN A 108 -0.10 14.96 1.63
N GLU A 109 -0.81 14.22 2.49
CA GLU A 109 -0.54 14.11 3.92
C GLU A 109 0.20 12.80 4.22
N THR A 110 1.54 12.86 4.14
CA THR A 110 2.43 11.71 4.24
C THR A 110 3.22 11.66 5.56
N ASP A 111 2.77 12.36 6.60
CA ASP A 111 3.46 12.49 7.89
C ASP A 111 3.07 11.40 8.92
N TYR A 112 2.29 10.41 8.50
CA TYR A 112 1.81 9.32 9.35
C TYR A 112 2.38 7.96 8.98
N ASP A 113 2.83 7.21 9.99
CA ASP A 113 3.39 5.86 9.90
C ASP A 113 4.36 5.70 8.71
N ASP A 114 4.01 4.87 7.73
CA ASP A 114 4.80 4.53 6.54
C ASP A 114 4.68 5.56 5.41
N GLY A 115 4.34 6.80 5.76
CA GLY A 115 4.07 7.87 4.81
C GLY A 115 2.64 7.88 4.28
N SER A 116 1.68 7.24 4.96
CA SER A 116 0.30 7.17 4.50
C SER A 116 -0.70 6.94 5.62
N TYR A 117 -1.83 7.65 5.57
CA TYR A 117 -3.01 7.38 6.39
C TYR A 117 -3.88 6.22 5.87
N GLY A 118 -3.63 5.73 4.65
CA GLY A 118 -4.50 4.75 4.00
C GLY A 118 -4.75 3.49 4.84
N PRO A 119 -3.72 2.81 5.39
CA PRO A 119 -3.92 1.63 6.21
C PRO A 119 -4.80 1.87 7.46
N VAL A 120 -4.68 3.04 8.11
CA VAL A 120 -5.52 3.35 9.28
C VAL A 120 -6.97 3.67 8.90
N LEU A 121 -7.23 4.18 7.69
CA LEU A 121 -8.59 4.34 7.16
C LEU A 121 -9.24 3.00 6.85
N VAL A 122 -8.50 2.04 6.27
CA VAL A 122 -8.97 0.66 6.08
C VAL A 122 -9.33 0.04 7.43
N ARG A 123 -8.45 0.20 8.42
CA ARG A 123 -8.72 -0.28 9.79
C ARG A 123 -9.95 0.40 10.40
N LEU A 124 -10.13 1.71 10.24
CA LEU A 124 -11.32 2.43 10.73
C LEU A 124 -12.60 1.84 10.13
N ALA A 125 -12.65 1.64 8.81
CA ALA A 125 -13.80 1.05 8.13
C ALA A 125 -14.08 -0.40 8.58
N TRP A 126 -13.02 -1.20 8.75
CA TRP A 126 -13.11 -2.56 9.31
C TRP A 126 -13.70 -2.54 10.73
N HIS A 127 -13.12 -1.75 11.64
CA HIS A 127 -13.55 -1.69 13.04
C HIS A 127 -14.98 -1.17 13.20
N ALA A 128 -15.36 -0.16 12.41
CA ALA A 128 -16.74 0.34 12.39
C ALA A 128 -17.74 -0.75 11.97
N SER A 129 -17.32 -1.69 11.13
CA SER A 129 -18.19 -2.76 10.60
C SER A 129 -18.10 -4.06 11.43
N GLY A 130 -16.96 -4.33 12.06
CA GLY A 130 -16.59 -5.57 12.73
C GLY A 130 -17.39 -5.89 14.00
N THR A 131 -18.11 -4.91 14.54
CA THR A 131 -18.92 -5.07 15.76
C THR A 131 -20.31 -5.68 15.50
N TYR A 132 -20.64 -5.97 14.24
CA TYR A 132 -21.93 -6.53 13.88
C TYR A 132 -22.19 -7.89 14.52
N ASP A 133 -23.45 -8.10 14.90
CA ASP A 133 -23.98 -9.34 15.44
C ASP A 133 -25.29 -9.66 14.73
N LYS A 134 -25.32 -10.77 13.99
CA LYS A 134 -26.47 -11.15 13.16
C LYS A 134 -27.69 -11.62 13.97
N GLU A 135 -27.48 -12.08 15.21
CA GLU A 135 -28.57 -12.60 16.05
C GLU A 135 -29.34 -11.45 16.69
N THR A 136 -28.62 -10.42 17.12
CA THR A 136 -29.22 -9.23 17.74
C THR A 136 -29.52 -8.10 16.74
N GLY A 137 -28.90 -8.12 15.56
CA GLY A 137 -28.99 -7.04 14.57
C GLY A 137 -28.31 -5.74 15.03
N THR A 138 -27.39 -5.81 15.99
CA THR A 138 -26.71 -4.65 16.59
C THR A 138 -25.26 -4.52 16.13
N GLY A 139 -24.69 -3.32 16.25
CA GLY A 139 -23.35 -3.00 15.76
C GLY A 139 -23.30 -2.86 14.24
N GLY A 140 -22.11 -2.97 13.67
CA GLY A 140 -21.87 -2.75 12.25
C GLY A 140 -21.75 -1.27 11.89
N SER A 141 -21.56 -0.99 10.60
CA SER A 141 -21.17 0.33 10.10
C SER A 141 -22.28 1.40 10.17
N ASN A 142 -23.52 1.01 10.53
CA ASN A 142 -24.68 1.90 10.59
C ASN A 142 -24.85 2.55 11.97
N GLY A 143 -24.08 3.62 12.22
CA GLY A 143 -24.22 4.43 13.43
C GLY A 143 -23.02 5.31 13.78
N ALA A 144 -21.81 4.93 13.30
CA ALA A 144 -20.55 5.59 13.65
C ALA A 144 -20.40 5.80 15.17
N THR A 145 -20.81 4.81 15.97
CA THR A 145 -20.93 4.88 17.43
C THR A 145 -19.58 4.94 18.13
N MET A 146 -18.50 4.53 17.46
CA MET A 146 -17.11 4.71 17.91
C MET A 146 -16.70 6.20 18.05
N ARG A 147 -17.58 7.16 17.71
CA ARG A 147 -17.45 8.57 18.12
C ARG A 147 -17.60 8.77 19.63
N PHE A 148 -18.30 7.87 20.32
CA PHE A 148 -18.70 8.02 21.71
C PHE A 148 -18.11 6.94 22.61
N ALA A 149 -17.89 7.28 23.88
CA ALA A 149 -17.62 6.30 24.93
C ALA A 149 -18.91 5.51 25.26
N PRO A 150 -18.83 4.22 25.61
CA PRO A 150 -17.60 3.47 25.89
C PRO A 150 -16.88 2.93 24.65
N GLU A 151 -17.54 2.89 23.48
CA GLU A 151 -17.01 2.19 22.30
C GLU A 151 -15.72 2.80 21.75
N SER A 152 -15.57 4.13 21.83
CA SER A 152 -14.33 4.82 21.48
C SER A 152 -13.13 4.40 22.33
N ASP A 153 -13.38 3.91 23.55
CA ASP A 153 -12.37 3.65 24.58
C ASP A 153 -12.08 2.14 24.71
N HIS A 154 -12.77 1.29 23.94
CA HIS A 154 -12.45 -0.12 23.85
C HIS A 154 -11.00 -0.31 23.39
N GLY A 155 -10.27 -1.23 24.03
CA GLY A 155 -8.84 -1.44 23.75
C GLY A 155 -8.56 -1.77 22.28
N ALA A 156 -9.45 -2.52 21.64
CA ALA A 156 -9.34 -2.84 20.22
C ALA A 156 -9.41 -1.61 19.30
N ASN A 157 -9.98 -0.48 19.74
CA ASN A 157 -10.14 0.75 18.96
C ASN A 157 -9.01 1.77 19.20
N ALA A 158 -8.01 1.43 20.03
CA ALA A 158 -6.84 2.27 20.26
C ALA A 158 -6.18 2.72 18.93
N GLY A 159 -5.80 4.00 18.86
CA GLY A 159 -5.20 4.62 17.67
C GLY A 159 -6.18 5.06 16.57
N LEU A 160 -7.46 4.63 16.58
CA LEU A 160 -8.42 5.03 15.54
C LEU A 160 -8.83 6.50 15.62
N LYS A 161 -8.42 7.22 16.66
CA LYS A 161 -8.55 8.68 16.71
C LYS A 161 -7.78 9.34 15.56
N HIS A 162 -6.61 8.83 15.16
CA HIS A 162 -5.85 9.39 14.03
C HIS A 162 -6.64 9.36 12.72
N ALA A 163 -7.32 8.26 12.42
CA ALA A 163 -8.17 8.14 11.25
C ALA A 163 -9.41 9.05 11.33
N ARG A 164 -10.03 9.17 12.51
CA ARG A 164 -11.18 10.06 12.71
C ARG A 164 -10.77 11.53 12.54
N ASP A 165 -9.71 11.96 13.21
CA ASP A 165 -9.15 13.32 13.10
C ASP A 165 -8.75 13.62 11.64
N PHE A 166 -8.17 12.63 10.94
CA PHE A 166 -7.88 12.75 9.52
C PHE A 166 -9.16 13.01 8.72
N LEU A 167 -10.31 12.43 9.04
CA LEU A 167 -11.54 12.63 8.27
C LEU A 167 -12.35 13.88 8.66
N GLU A 168 -12.07 14.53 9.80
CA GLU A 168 -12.83 15.70 10.27
C GLU A 168 -12.84 16.88 9.27
N PRO A 169 -11.73 17.29 8.63
CA PRO A 169 -11.77 18.34 7.61
C PRO A 169 -12.63 17.97 6.40
N ILE A 170 -12.69 16.70 6.01
CA ILE A 170 -13.57 16.22 4.94
C ILE A 170 -15.04 16.29 5.38
N LYS A 171 -15.34 15.87 6.61
CA LYS A 171 -16.68 16.00 7.19
C LYS A 171 -17.16 17.46 7.21
N ALA A 172 -16.26 18.40 7.52
CA ALA A 172 -16.55 19.83 7.51
C ALA A 172 -16.76 20.37 6.09
N GLN A 173 -16.01 19.88 5.10
CA GLN A 173 -16.17 20.23 3.68
C GLN A 173 -17.49 19.71 3.09
N PHE A 174 -17.96 18.55 3.57
CA PHE A 174 -19.21 17.91 3.11
C PHE A 174 -20.17 17.68 4.29
N PRO A 175 -20.83 18.71 4.84
CA PRO A 175 -21.68 18.57 6.03
C PRO A 175 -22.84 17.57 5.86
N TRP A 176 -23.27 17.32 4.62
CA TRP A 176 -24.36 16.41 4.28
C TRP A 176 -24.02 14.92 4.46
N ILE A 177 -22.74 14.52 4.39
CA ILE A 177 -22.36 13.11 4.54
C ILE A 177 -22.40 12.71 6.01
N THR A 178 -22.95 11.53 6.32
CA THR A 178 -22.89 10.95 7.67
C THR A 178 -21.46 10.50 7.98
N TYR A 179 -21.08 10.46 9.24
CA TYR A 179 -19.81 9.85 9.65
C TYR A 179 -19.76 8.37 9.24
N SER A 180 -20.90 7.69 9.32
CA SER A 180 -21.05 6.29 8.95
C SER A 180 -20.73 6.02 7.47
N ASP A 181 -21.26 6.84 6.56
CA ASP A 181 -20.91 6.74 5.14
C ASP A 181 -19.47 7.21 4.89
N LEU A 182 -19.02 8.30 5.55
CA LEU A 182 -17.66 8.83 5.38
C LEU A 182 -16.57 7.81 5.74
N TRP A 183 -16.70 7.12 6.88
CA TRP A 183 -15.69 6.16 7.33
C TRP A 183 -15.60 4.94 6.42
N THR A 184 -16.73 4.44 5.95
CA THR A 184 -16.74 3.27 5.04
C THR A 184 -16.29 3.63 3.63
N LEU A 185 -16.66 4.81 3.12
CA LEU A 185 -16.16 5.35 1.86
C LEU A 185 -14.65 5.59 1.92
N ALA A 186 -14.14 6.10 3.04
CA ALA A 186 -12.71 6.29 3.26
C ALA A 186 -11.92 4.97 3.21
N GLY A 187 -12.45 3.89 3.78
CA GLY A 187 -11.85 2.56 3.68
C GLY A 187 -11.81 2.03 2.24
N ALA A 188 -12.94 2.17 1.50
CA ALA A 188 -13.01 1.80 0.09
C ALA A 188 -12.03 2.61 -0.78
N CYS A 189 -11.97 3.93 -0.56
CA CYS A 189 -11.01 4.83 -1.19
C CYS A 189 -9.57 4.42 -0.91
N ALA A 190 -9.22 4.17 0.35
CA ALA A 190 -7.87 3.75 0.73
C ALA A 190 -7.45 2.43 0.07
N ILE A 191 -8.32 1.42 -0.01
CA ILE A 191 -7.99 0.17 -0.71
C ILE A 191 -7.67 0.44 -2.19
N GLN A 192 -8.51 1.21 -2.87
CA GLN A 192 -8.34 1.51 -4.29
C GLN A 192 -7.09 2.36 -4.58
N GLU A 193 -6.87 3.43 -3.82
CA GLU A 193 -5.73 4.34 -4.01
C GLU A 193 -4.38 3.70 -3.64
N LEU A 194 -4.39 2.66 -2.79
CA LEU A 194 -3.18 1.89 -2.46
C LEU A 194 -2.95 0.70 -3.41
N GLY A 195 -3.60 0.67 -4.58
CA GLY A 195 -3.39 -0.33 -5.62
C GLY A 195 -4.21 -1.62 -5.47
N GLY A 196 -5.17 -1.64 -4.54
CA GLY A 196 -6.09 -2.76 -4.34
C GLY A 196 -7.26 -2.79 -5.33
N PRO A 197 -8.16 -3.77 -5.19
CA PRO A 197 -9.31 -3.91 -6.08
C PRO A 197 -10.30 -2.75 -5.94
N ALA A 198 -11.07 -2.51 -7.00
CA ALA A 198 -12.26 -1.67 -6.93
C ALA A 198 -13.24 -2.23 -5.88
N ILE A 199 -13.81 -1.35 -5.05
CA ILE A 199 -14.77 -1.71 -4.01
C ILE A 199 -16.12 -1.09 -4.37
N PRO A 200 -17.08 -1.88 -4.92
CA PRO A 200 -18.44 -1.40 -5.14
C PRO A 200 -19.10 -0.96 -3.84
N TRP A 201 -19.20 0.35 -3.60
CA TRP A 201 -19.66 0.92 -2.35
C TRP A 201 -21.02 1.59 -2.53
N ARG A 202 -21.93 1.45 -1.56
CA ARG A 202 -23.22 2.17 -1.57
C ARG A 202 -23.43 3.02 -0.32
N PRO A 203 -24.08 4.18 -0.46
CA PRO A 203 -24.45 5.05 0.65
C PRO A 203 -25.74 4.61 1.34
N GLY A 204 -26.09 5.28 2.43
CA GLY A 204 -27.37 5.11 3.12
C GLY A 204 -27.23 4.74 4.59
N ARG A 205 -26.03 4.86 5.16
CA ARG A 205 -25.83 4.69 6.60
C ARG A 205 -26.20 5.96 7.34
N GLU A 206 -26.77 5.76 8.52
CA GLU A 206 -27.21 6.83 9.40
C GLU A 206 -26.30 6.90 10.62
N ASP A 207 -26.03 8.12 11.07
CA ASP A 207 -25.35 8.34 12.34
C ASP A 207 -26.33 8.12 13.50
N LYS A 208 -25.89 7.37 14.50
CA LYS A 208 -26.65 7.11 15.73
C LYS A 208 -26.02 7.85 16.91
N ASP A 209 -26.70 7.80 18.05
CA ASP A 209 -26.19 8.34 19.31
C ASP A 209 -25.47 7.26 20.14
N VAL A 210 -25.06 7.66 21.35
CA VAL A 210 -24.36 6.80 22.30
C VAL A 210 -25.17 5.57 22.75
N ALA A 211 -26.51 5.58 22.63
CA ALA A 211 -27.34 4.45 23.04
C ALA A 211 -27.15 3.24 22.10
N ALA A 212 -26.63 3.45 20.90
CA ALA A 212 -26.30 2.40 19.95
C ALA A 212 -24.88 1.82 20.12
N CYS A 213 -24.07 2.33 21.07
CA CYS A 213 -22.72 1.79 21.32
C CYS A 213 -22.76 0.30 21.64
N THR A 214 -21.84 -0.44 21.03
CA THR A 214 -21.74 -1.89 21.25
C THR A 214 -20.97 -2.22 22.53
N PRO A 215 -21.16 -3.41 23.13
CA PRO A 215 -20.28 -3.88 24.20
C PRO A 215 -18.88 -4.22 23.67
N ASP A 216 -17.87 -4.18 24.55
CA ASP A 216 -16.51 -4.58 24.22
C ASP A 216 -16.41 -6.10 23.89
N GLY A 217 -15.31 -6.50 23.25
CA GLY A 217 -15.02 -7.90 22.94
C GLY A 217 -15.68 -8.42 21.66
N ARG A 218 -16.33 -7.56 20.87
CA ARG A 218 -16.92 -7.96 19.59
C ARG A 218 -15.93 -8.07 18.44
N LEU A 219 -14.71 -7.54 18.59
CA LEU A 219 -13.64 -7.58 17.60
C LEU A 219 -12.65 -8.73 17.89
N PRO A 220 -11.95 -9.24 16.86
CA PRO A 220 -11.02 -10.36 17.05
C PRO A 220 -9.83 -10.00 17.93
N ASP A 221 -9.38 -10.97 18.73
CA ASP A 221 -8.19 -10.85 19.59
C ASP A 221 -7.02 -11.52 18.87
N ALA A 222 -6.02 -10.72 18.52
CA ALA A 222 -4.83 -11.14 17.79
C ALA A 222 -3.98 -12.20 18.51
N THR A 223 -4.14 -12.34 19.84
CA THR A 223 -3.42 -13.34 20.64
C THR A 223 -4.05 -14.74 20.56
N LYS A 224 -5.26 -14.84 20.03
CA LYS A 224 -6.02 -16.09 19.91
C LYS A 224 -5.82 -16.74 18.53
N GLU A 225 -6.22 -18.00 18.42
CA GLU A 225 -6.06 -18.80 17.20
C GLU A 225 -7.42 -19.11 16.55
N GLN A 226 -7.46 -20.10 15.65
CA GLN A 226 -8.55 -20.34 14.69
C GLN A 226 -9.96 -20.48 15.29
N SER A 227 -10.12 -21.03 16.50
CA SER A 227 -11.46 -21.17 17.11
C SER A 227 -12.07 -19.81 17.42
N HIS A 228 -11.28 -18.91 18.03
CA HIS A 228 -11.72 -17.55 18.35
C HIS A 228 -12.01 -16.74 17.08
N ILE A 229 -11.16 -16.89 16.06
CA ILE A 229 -11.37 -16.24 14.76
C ILE A 229 -12.73 -16.67 14.18
N ARG A 230 -13.03 -17.98 14.17
CA ARG A 230 -14.34 -18.47 13.70
C ARG A 230 -15.48 -17.96 14.57
N ASP A 231 -15.36 -17.98 15.90
CA ASP A 231 -16.43 -17.53 16.80
C ASP A 231 -16.84 -16.07 16.52
N ILE A 232 -15.85 -15.18 16.31
CA ILE A 232 -16.09 -13.77 16.01
C ILE A 232 -16.74 -13.60 14.63
N PHE A 233 -16.20 -14.23 13.60
CA PHE A 233 -16.66 -14.01 12.23
C PHE A 233 -17.94 -14.78 11.88
N TYR A 234 -18.18 -15.95 12.49
CA TYR A 234 -19.41 -16.72 12.32
C TYR A 234 -20.61 -16.02 12.97
N ARG A 235 -20.39 -15.26 14.06
CA ARG A 235 -21.39 -14.34 14.62
C ARG A 235 -21.85 -13.31 13.60
N MET A 236 -20.96 -12.87 12.72
CA MET A 236 -21.25 -11.91 11.65
C MET A 236 -21.85 -12.56 10.39
N GLY A 237 -21.76 -13.90 10.27
CA GLY A 237 -22.26 -14.64 9.11
C GLY A 237 -21.24 -14.85 7.99
N PHE A 238 -19.95 -14.80 8.30
CA PHE A 238 -18.89 -15.15 7.35
C PHE A 238 -18.60 -16.65 7.35
N ASN A 239 -18.05 -17.16 6.25
CA ASN A 239 -17.49 -18.51 6.14
C ASN A 239 -15.94 -18.49 6.19
N ASP A 240 -15.30 -19.65 6.23
CA ASP A 240 -13.83 -19.76 6.33
C ASP A 240 -13.07 -19.08 5.18
N GLN A 241 -13.59 -19.12 3.94
CA GLN A 241 -12.95 -18.48 2.78
C GLN A 241 -13.02 -16.94 2.89
N GLU A 242 -14.19 -16.43 3.29
CA GLU A 242 -14.44 -15.00 3.50
C GLU A 242 -13.57 -14.45 4.63
N ILE A 243 -13.39 -15.21 5.72
CA ILE A 243 -12.50 -14.86 6.83
C ILE A 243 -11.07 -14.70 6.32
N VAL A 244 -10.55 -15.71 5.61
CA VAL A 244 -9.17 -15.68 5.11
C VAL A 244 -8.96 -14.53 4.13
N ALA A 245 -9.93 -14.29 3.24
CA ALA A 245 -9.87 -13.16 2.31
C ALA A 245 -9.79 -11.82 3.07
N LEU A 246 -10.66 -11.58 4.06
CA LEU A 246 -10.64 -10.34 4.86
C LEU A 246 -9.32 -10.10 5.60
N VAL A 247 -8.73 -11.15 6.18
CA VAL A 247 -7.44 -11.03 6.88
C VAL A 247 -6.31 -10.65 5.92
N GLY A 248 -6.46 -10.89 4.61
CA GLY A 248 -5.53 -10.43 3.58
C GLY A 248 -5.27 -8.92 3.58
N ALA A 249 -6.16 -8.10 4.16
CA ALA A 249 -5.90 -6.68 4.38
C ALA A 249 -4.68 -6.39 5.29
N HIS A 250 -4.18 -7.39 6.04
CA HIS A 250 -2.90 -7.31 6.73
C HIS A 250 -1.70 -7.22 5.77
N SER A 251 -1.89 -7.15 4.45
CA SER A 251 -0.84 -6.63 3.55
C SER A 251 -0.55 -5.13 3.78
N LEU A 252 -1.48 -4.40 4.42
CA LEU A 252 -1.37 -2.97 4.68
C LEU A 252 -0.97 -2.64 6.12
N GLY A 253 -0.13 -1.63 6.24
CA GLY A 253 0.20 -0.96 7.49
C GLY A 253 1.10 -1.78 8.43
N ARG A 254 0.99 -1.45 9.71
CA ARG A 254 1.82 -1.98 10.78
C ARG A 254 1.09 -1.97 12.13
N ALA A 255 1.60 -2.78 13.06
CA ALA A 255 1.21 -2.75 14.45
C ALA A 255 2.09 -1.80 15.28
N HIS A 256 1.51 -1.27 16.37
CA HIS A 256 2.19 -0.34 17.29
C HIS A 256 2.01 -0.76 18.75
N THR A 257 3.10 -0.65 19.52
CA THR A 257 3.18 -1.08 20.92
C THR A 257 2.25 -0.31 21.84
N ASP A 258 2.06 0.98 21.58
CA ASP A 258 1.20 1.89 22.34
C ASP A 258 -0.30 1.73 22.03
N ARG A 259 -0.64 0.98 20.96
CA ARG A 259 -2.03 0.75 20.53
C ARG A 259 -2.47 -0.67 20.84
N SER A 260 -1.78 -1.65 20.26
CA SER A 260 -2.14 -3.07 20.32
C SER A 260 -1.21 -3.90 21.19
N GLY A 261 -0.07 -3.33 21.59
CA GLY A 261 1.04 -4.06 22.21
C GLY A 261 1.96 -4.75 21.21
N PHE A 262 1.50 -5.08 20.00
CA PHE A 262 2.31 -5.65 18.91
C PHE A 262 3.12 -4.58 18.17
N ASP A 263 4.12 -4.97 17.38
CA ASP A 263 5.06 -4.02 16.77
C ASP A 263 5.58 -4.50 15.40
N GLY A 264 5.51 -3.63 14.40
CA GLY A 264 6.12 -3.82 13.08
C GLY A 264 5.10 -4.07 11.95
N PRO A 265 5.58 -4.07 10.70
CA PRO A 265 4.74 -4.31 9.52
C PRO A 265 4.65 -5.80 9.18
N TRP A 266 3.56 -6.18 8.50
CA TRP A 266 3.37 -7.53 7.95
C TRP A 266 4.09 -7.74 6.62
N ASP A 267 4.24 -6.67 5.83
CA ASP A 267 4.83 -6.64 4.48
C ASP A 267 5.98 -5.61 4.44
N PHE A 268 6.92 -5.79 3.52
CA PHE A 268 7.95 -4.81 3.18
C PHE A 268 7.37 -3.55 2.51
N SER A 269 6.17 -3.64 1.93
CA SER A 269 5.47 -2.52 1.28
C SER A 269 4.13 -2.20 1.98
N PRO A 270 4.14 -1.67 3.21
CA PRO A 270 2.93 -1.50 4.04
C PRO A 270 1.91 -0.48 3.48
N THR A 271 2.23 0.21 2.38
CA THR A 271 1.35 1.18 1.72
C THR A 271 0.88 0.69 0.34
N VAL A 272 1.05 -0.59 0.01
CA VAL A 272 0.59 -1.18 -1.25
C VAL A 272 -0.27 -2.40 -0.95
N PHE A 273 -1.48 -2.44 -1.49
CA PHE A 273 -2.37 -3.58 -1.32
C PHE A 273 -1.97 -4.69 -2.30
N THR A 274 -1.48 -5.81 -1.77
CA THR A 274 -0.94 -6.94 -2.54
C THR A 274 -1.35 -8.27 -1.92
N ASN A 275 -1.11 -9.39 -2.60
CA ASN A 275 -1.25 -10.72 -2.01
C ASN A 275 -0.01 -11.19 -1.22
N GLU A 276 0.97 -10.30 -0.98
CA GLU A 276 2.27 -10.65 -0.40
C GLU A 276 2.14 -11.15 1.04
N PHE A 277 1.15 -10.67 1.80
CA PHE A 277 0.79 -11.23 3.10
C PHE A 277 0.63 -12.77 3.06
N PHE A 278 -0.07 -13.30 2.05
CA PHE A 278 -0.25 -14.75 1.91
C PHE A 278 1.01 -15.45 1.42
N ARG A 279 1.76 -14.83 0.50
CA ARG A 279 3.04 -15.37 0.03
C ARG A 279 4.02 -15.52 1.18
N LEU A 280 4.20 -14.46 1.99
CA LEU A 280 5.05 -14.45 3.18
C LEU A 280 4.60 -15.47 4.23
N LEU A 281 3.29 -15.67 4.44
CA LEU A 281 2.79 -16.70 5.36
C LEU A 281 3.20 -18.12 4.93
N VAL A 282 3.32 -18.39 3.63
CA VAL A 282 3.63 -19.72 3.07
C VAL A 282 5.12 -19.93 2.88
N GLU A 283 5.82 -18.94 2.33
CA GLU A 283 7.20 -19.06 1.85
C GLU A 283 8.23 -18.76 2.95
N GLU A 284 7.94 -17.82 3.85
CA GLU A 284 8.86 -17.45 4.91
C GLU A 284 8.84 -18.41 6.09
N LYS A 285 10.00 -18.54 6.74
CA LYS A 285 10.11 -19.29 7.99
C LYS A 285 9.96 -18.35 9.16
N TRP A 286 8.92 -18.57 9.95
CA TRP A 286 8.61 -17.74 11.12
C TRP A 286 9.25 -18.29 12.41
N GLN A 287 9.68 -17.37 13.28
CA GLN A 287 10.15 -17.69 14.63
C GLN A 287 9.54 -16.74 15.66
N GLN A 288 9.36 -17.22 16.89
CA GLN A 288 8.86 -16.35 17.95
C GLN A 288 9.88 -15.25 18.28
N ARG A 289 9.45 -13.99 18.24
CA ARG A 289 10.25 -12.83 18.63
C ARG A 289 10.50 -12.86 20.14
N LYS A 290 11.75 -12.64 20.57
CA LYS A 290 12.13 -12.52 21.98
C LYS A 290 12.16 -11.04 22.35
N TRP A 291 11.15 -10.57 23.07
CA TRP A 291 10.97 -9.16 23.43
C TRP A 291 9.98 -9.00 24.59
N ASN A 292 9.74 -7.77 25.05
CA ASN A 292 8.90 -7.46 26.21
C ASN A 292 7.41 -7.26 25.89
N GLY A 293 7.01 -7.47 24.63
CA GLY A 293 5.61 -7.36 24.19
C GLY A 293 4.86 -8.70 24.20
N PRO A 294 3.63 -8.73 23.67
CA PRO A 294 2.86 -9.97 23.52
C PRO A 294 3.59 -10.97 22.61
N LYS A 295 3.14 -12.22 22.64
CA LYS A 295 3.68 -13.27 21.78
C LYS A 295 3.50 -12.85 20.32
N GLN A 296 4.61 -12.60 19.65
CA GLN A 296 4.69 -12.17 18.26
C GLN A 296 5.73 -13.03 17.52
N PHE A 297 5.55 -13.18 16.23
CA PHE A 297 6.50 -13.87 15.36
C PHE A 297 7.21 -12.85 14.46
N THR A 298 8.43 -13.19 14.06
CA THR A 298 9.21 -12.46 13.07
C THR A 298 9.78 -13.45 12.07
N ASP A 299 10.02 -12.98 10.86
CA ASP A 299 10.62 -13.79 9.82
C ASP A 299 12.07 -14.15 10.21
N LYS A 300 12.58 -15.29 9.73
CA LYS A 300 13.95 -15.74 10.01
C LYS A 300 14.98 -15.07 9.10
N THR A 301 14.55 -14.49 8.00
CA THR A 301 15.40 -14.05 6.90
C THR A 301 16.01 -12.68 7.20
N THR A 302 15.18 -11.69 7.49
CA THR A 302 15.56 -10.31 7.83
C THR A 302 15.29 -9.99 9.30
N GLY A 303 14.28 -10.61 9.91
CA GLY A 303 13.81 -10.30 11.25
C GLY A 303 13.14 -8.93 11.36
N THR A 304 12.62 -8.41 10.25
CA THR A 304 11.99 -7.07 10.16
C THR A 304 10.47 -7.13 10.10
N LEU A 305 9.91 -8.24 9.64
CA LEU A 305 8.47 -8.43 9.53
C LEU A 305 7.89 -9.00 10.80
N MET A 306 6.58 -8.84 10.97
CA MET A 306 5.84 -9.41 12.07
C MET A 306 4.61 -10.20 11.62
N MET A 307 4.27 -11.20 12.42
CA MET A 307 3.00 -11.91 12.35
C MET A 307 2.47 -12.11 13.77
N MET A 308 1.15 -12.01 13.92
CA MET A 308 0.45 -12.28 15.18
C MET A 308 0.10 -13.78 15.29
N PRO A 309 -0.20 -14.28 16.51
CA PRO A 309 -0.71 -15.64 16.69
C PRO A 309 -1.92 -15.96 15.81
N ALA A 310 -2.84 -15.00 15.64
CA ALA A 310 -3.99 -15.12 14.76
C ALA A 310 -3.60 -15.30 13.29
N ASP A 311 -2.60 -14.57 12.79
CA ASP A 311 -2.13 -14.68 11.40
C ASP A 311 -1.52 -16.08 11.13
N LEU A 312 -0.62 -16.54 12.01
CA LEU A 312 -0.05 -17.89 11.89
C LEU A 312 -1.07 -19.01 12.15
N ALA A 313 -2.22 -18.73 12.76
CA ALA A 313 -3.27 -19.73 12.90
C ALA A 313 -3.86 -20.11 11.53
N LEU A 314 -3.84 -19.20 10.55
CA LEU A 314 -4.35 -19.44 9.20
C LEU A 314 -3.58 -20.55 8.47
N THR A 315 -2.28 -20.71 8.72
CA THR A 315 -1.45 -21.76 8.09
C THR A 315 -1.41 -23.06 8.88
N LYS A 316 -1.81 -23.04 10.15
CA LYS A 316 -1.91 -24.23 11.03
C LYS A 316 -3.24 -24.96 10.85
N ASP A 317 -4.32 -24.23 10.65
CA ASP A 317 -5.66 -24.80 10.42
C ASP A 317 -5.81 -25.27 8.97
N LYS A 318 -6.20 -26.53 8.76
CA LYS A 318 -6.27 -27.11 7.41
C LYS A 318 -7.31 -26.44 6.51
N ALA A 319 -8.43 -25.98 7.07
CA ALA A 319 -9.49 -25.37 6.28
C ALA A 319 -9.13 -23.94 5.86
N PHE A 320 -8.51 -23.16 6.75
CA PHE A 320 -7.95 -21.84 6.40
C PHE A 320 -6.77 -21.94 5.45
N ARG A 321 -5.84 -22.87 5.70
CA ARG A 321 -4.60 -23.01 4.93
C ARG A 321 -4.85 -23.20 3.44
N LYS A 322 -5.91 -23.94 3.07
CA LYS A 322 -6.32 -24.10 1.67
C LYS A 322 -6.48 -22.76 0.96
N TYR A 323 -7.13 -21.78 1.60
CA TYR A 323 -7.37 -20.46 1.02
C TYR A 323 -6.13 -19.57 1.09
N VAL A 324 -5.31 -19.70 2.14
CA VAL A 324 -4.01 -19.02 2.22
C VAL A 324 -3.11 -19.42 1.03
N GLU A 325 -2.97 -20.72 0.78
CA GLU A 325 -2.16 -21.23 -0.33
C GLU A 325 -2.77 -20.89 -1.71
N LEU A 326 -4.09 -20.73 -1.79
CA LEU A 326 -4.78 -20.29 -2.99
C LEU A 326 -4.47 -18.83 -3.32
N TYR A 327 -4.68 -17.92 -2.36
CA TYR A 327 -4.43 -16.48 -2.55
C TYR A 327 -2.96 -16.13 -2.68
N ALA A 328 -2.06 -16.92 -2.09
CA ALA A 328 -0.62 -16.78 -2.32
C ALA A 328 -0.22 -17.03 -3.79
N LYS A 329 -0.97 -17.89 -4.51
CA LYS A 329 -0.71 -18.25 -5.91
C LYS A 329 -1.48 -17.41 -6.92
N ASP A 330 -2.62 -16.86 -6.52
CA ASP A 330 -3.56 -16.17 -7.41
C ASP A 330 -4.01 -14.84 -6.79
N SER A 331 -3.32 -13.76 -7.20
CA SER A 331 -3.61 -12.40 -6.73
C SER A 331 -4.95 -11.87 -7.25
N ASP A 332 -5.35 -12.25 -8.47
CA ASP A 332 -6.59 -11.77 -9.08
C ASP A 332 -7.80 -12.37 -8.37
N LEU A 333 -7.73 -13.67 -8.04
CA LEU A 333 -8.75 -14.32 -7.24
C LEU A 333 -8.83 -13.73 -5.84
N PHE A 334 -7.69 -13.47 -5.20
CA PHE A 334 -7.66 -12.77 -3.90
C PHE A 334 -8.35 -11.42 -4.00
N PHE A 335 -8.00 -10.59 -4.98
CA PHE A 335 -8.56 -9.25 -5.13
C PHE A 335 -10.08 -9.28 -5.39
N LYS A 336 -10.54 -10.21 -6.22
CA LYS A 336 -11.97 -10.43 -6.47
C LYS A 336 -12.70 -10.83 -5.20
N ASP A 337 -12.19 -11.83 -4.49
CA ASP A 337 -12.83 -12.35 -3.27
C ASP A 337 -12.78 -11.33 -2.13
N PHE A 338 -11.67 -10.62 -1.98
CA PHE A 338 -11.50 -9.51 -1.04
C PHE A 338 -12.51 -8.40 -1.29
N SER A 339 -12.67 -7.95 -2.54
CA SER A 339 -13.66 -6.93 -2.90
C SER A 339 -15.07 -7.37 -2.48
N ASN A 340 -15.47 -8.59 -2.84
CA ASN A 340 -16.79 -9.14 -2.51
C ASN A 340 -17.03 -9.18 -0.98
N VAL A 341 -16.06 -9.68 -0.22
CA VAL A 341 -16.23 -9.84 1.23
C VAL A 341 -16.12 -8.51 1.98
N PHE A 342 -15.29 -7.58 1.51
CA PHE A 342 -15.20 -6.24 2.09
C PHE A 342 -16.49 -5.47 1.85
N VAL A 343 -17.11 -5.57 0.65
CA VAL A 343 -18.46 -5.05 0.41
C VAL A 343 -19.47 -5.68 1.36
N LYS A 344 -19.49 -7.01 1.49
CA LYS A 344 -20.38 -7.70 2.44
C LYS A 344 -20.22 -7.15 3.86
N LEU A 345 -18.99 -7.03 4.35
CA LEU A 345 -18.67 -6.47 5.67
C LEU A 345 -19.26 -5.07 5.86
N LEU A 346 -19.00 -4.16 4.92
CA LEU A 346 -19.44 -2.77 5.03
C LEU A 346 -20.98 -2.65 5.04
N GLU A 347 -21.69 -3.65 4.56
CA GLU A 347 -23.15 -3.67 4.39
C GLU A 347 -23.91 -4.39 5.52
N LEU A 348 -23.21 -5.10 6.42
CA LEU A 348 -23.85 -5.84 7.50
C LEU A 348 -24.66 -4.91 8.42
N GLY A 349 -25.96 -5.22 8.58
CA GLY A 349 -26.86 -4.48 9.47
C GLY A 349 -27.33 -3.11 8.96
N VAL A 350 -27.05 -2.77 7.69
CA VAL A 350 -27.48 -1.50 7.09
C VAL A 350 -28.82 -1.68 6.34
N PRO A 351 -29.88 -0.93 6.69
CA PRO A 351 -31.17 -1.02 6.02
C PRO A 351 -31.20 -0.17 4.73
N PHE A 352 -30.48 -0.61 3.70
CA PHE A 352 -30.42 0.13 2.43
C PHE A 352 -31.78 0.25 1.76
N LYS A 353 -32.03 1.43 1.16
CA LYS A 353 -33.21 1.70 0.32
C LYS A 353 -32.95 1.45 -1.16
N THR A 354 -31.69 1.42 -1.57
CA THR A 354 -31.24 1.27 -2.96
C THR A 354 -30.23 0.13 -3.07
N GLU A 355 -30.29 -0.59 -4.20
CA GLU A 355 -29.36 -1.68 -4.49
C GLU A 355 -28.13 -1.21 -5.29
N ASP A 356 -28.15 0.02 -5.79
CA ASP A 356 -27.07 0.56 -6.62
C ASP A 356 -25.78 0.75 -5.80
N ARG A 357 -24.70 0.13 -6.29
CA ARG A 357 -23.35 0.32 -5.78
C ARG A 357 -22.54 1.18 -6.76
N TYR A 358 -21.74 2.06 -6.20
CA TYR A 358 -20.85 2.95 -6.92
C TYR A 358 -19.44 2.37 -6.93
N VAL A 359 -18.89 2.23 -8.12
CA VAL A 359 -17.44 2.12 -8.31
C VAL A 359 -16.93 3.52 -8.66
N PHE A 360 -16.00 4.02 -7.84
CA PHE A 360 -15.41 5.34 -7.97
C PHE A 360 -14.16 5.31 -8.84
N LYS A 361 -13.93 6.42 -9.53
CA LYS A 361 -12.70 6.68 -10.28
C LYS A 361 -11.58 7.03 -9.30
N THR A 362 -10.42 6.39 -9.45
CA THR A 362 -9.23 6.71 -8.66
C THR A 362 -8.61 8.04 -9.06
N SER A 363 -7.74 8.60 -8.22
CA SER A 363 -6.99 9.82 -8.54
C SER A 363 -6.17 9.69 -9.84
N GLU A 364 -5.55 8.54 -10.07
CA GLU A 364 -4.87 8.16 -11.33
C GLU A 364 -5.81 8.08 -12.55
N SER A 365 -7.11 7.92 -12.36
CA SER A 365 -8.07 7.89 -13.47
C SER A 365 -8.74 9.25 -13.73
N ASN A 366 -8.64 10.19 -12.77
CA ASN A 366 -9.04 11.58 -12.91
C ASN A 366 -7.93 12.45 -13.52
N HIS A 367 -6.67 12.04 -13.37
CA HIS A 367 -5.63 12.38 -14.32
C HIS A 367 -5.38 11.14 -15.17
N PRO A 368 -6.05 10.95 -16.32
CA PRO A 368 -5.37 10.19 -17.36
C PRO A 368 -3.96 10.80 -17.43
N LEU A 369 -2.90 10.03 -17.58
CA LEU A 369 -1.63 10.60 -18.05
C LEU A 369 -1.92 11.20 -19.44
N THR A 370 -2.51 12.40 -19.46
CA THR A 370 -2.89 13.12 -20.66
C THR A 370 -1.66 13.74 -21.30
N GLN A 371 -0.55 13.81 -20.54
CA GLN A 371 0.71 14.39 -20.98
C GLN A 371 1.87 13.55 -20.48
N ASP A 372 2.61 12.98 -21.43
CA ASP A 372 3.92 12.40 -21.21
C ASP A 372 4.93 13.55 -20.99
N TYR A 373 5.46 13.70 -19.78
CA TYR A 373 6.42 14.76 -19.43
C TYR A 373 7.73 14.63 -20.21
N TYR A 374 8.09 13.43 -20.69
CA TYR A 374 9.19 13.26 -21.61
C TYR A 374 8.85 13.87 -22.97
N GLU A 375 7.63 13.69 -23.47
CA GLU A 375 7.15 14.32 -24.70
C GLU A 375 7.10 15.85 -24.58
N VAL A 376 6.62 16.39 -23.46
CA VAL A 376 6.56 17.84 -23.17
C VAL A 376 7.95 18.49 -23.31
N LEU A 377 8.99 17.84 -22.79
CA LEU A 377 10.38 18.31 -22.87
C LEU A 377 11.14 17.81 -24.10
N ASN A 378 10.49 17.06 -25.00
CA ASN A 378 11.09 16.43 -26.18
C ASN A 378 12.32 15.57 -25.81
N LEU A 379 12.18 14.77 -24.76
CA LEU A 379 13.14 13.80 -24.27
C LEU A 379 12.63 12.38 -24.58
N PRO A 380 13.53 11.41 -24.83
CA PRO A 380 13.12 10.02 -24.99
C PRO A 380 12.76 9.42 -23.63
N PHE A 381 11.60 8.79 -23.53
CA PHE A 381 11.32 7.83 -22.46
C PHE A 381 11.90 6.48 -22.87
N THR A 382 12.78 5.91 -22.06
CA THR A 382 13.38 4.58 -22.31
C THR A 382 13.02 3.64 -21.17
N GLU A 383 12.75 2.37 -21.49
CA GLU A 383 12.31 1.37 -20.49
C GLU A 383 13.39 1.08 -19.46
N THR A 384 14.65 1.14 -19.88
CA THR A 384 15.84 1.11 -19.04
C THR A 384 16.20 2.51 -18.53
N PRO A 385 16.56 2.70 -17.24
CA PRO A 385 16.90 4.02 -16.71
C PRO A 385 18.23 4.51 -17.31
N THR A 386 18.16 5.25 -18.41
CA THR A 386 19.26 6.16 -18.76
C THR A 386 19.20 7.36 -17.82
N ALA A 387 20.29 7.56 -17.07
CA ALA A 387 20.41 8.69 -16.17
C ALA A 387 20.49 10.00 -16.98
N LEU A 388 19.35 10.63 -17.24
CA LEU A 388 19.32 12.00 -17.77
C LEU A 388 20.06 12.92 -16.79
N SER A 389 21.11 13.57 -17.26
CA SER A 389 21.87 14.52 -16.45
C SER A 389 21.04 15.79 -16.19
N LYS A 390 21.31 16.45 -15.06
CA LYS A 390 20.68 17.75 -14.73
C LYS A 390 20.90 18.80 -15.83
N GLN A 391 22.03 18.73 -16.55
CA GLN A 391 22.34 19.63 -17.66
C GLN A 391 21.44 19.35 -18.88
N GLN A 392 21.18 18.09 -19.20
CA GLN A 392 20.28 17.71 -20.30
C GLN A 392 18.84 18.14 -20.02
N LEU A 393 18.34 17.91 -18.80
CA LEU A 393 16.99 18.34 -18.39
C LEU A 393 16.83 19.86 -18.45
N LYS A 394 17.84 20.61 -17.97
CA LYS A 394 17.83 22.08 -18.01
C LYS A 394 17.89 22.61 -19.45
N ALA A 395 18.68 21.98 -20.33
CA ALA A 395 18.75 22.33 -21.74
C ALA A 395 17.41 22.05 -22.46
N ALA A 396 16.78 20.91 -22.18
CA ALA A 396 15.46 20.55 -22.71
C ALA A 396 14.36 21.52 -22.25
N TYR A 397 14.35 21.88 -20.96
CA TYR A 397 13.45 22.89 -20.40
C TYR A 397 13.60 24.26 -21.08
N HIS A 398 14.83 24.76 -21.23
CA HIS A 398 15.07 26.04 -21.94
C HIS A 398 14.66 25.97 -23.41
N LYS A 399 14.88 24.84 -24.08
CA LYS A 399 14.48 24.63 -25.48
C LYS A 399 12.96 24.60 -25.63
N ALA A 400 12.26 23.92 -24.72
CA ALA A 400 10.79 23.88 -24.69
C ALA A 400 10.20 25.28 -24.45
N LEU A 401 10.72 26.03 -23.46
CA LEU A 401 10.30 27.41 -23.22
C LEU A 401 10.54 28.30 -24.43
N LEU A 402 11.69 28.22 -25.11
CA LEU A 402 11.98 29.02 -26.29
C LEU A 402 11.11 28.65 -27.50
N LYS A 403 10.69 27.39 -27.61
CA LYS A 403 9.81 26.89 -28.69
C LYS A 403 8.36 27.31 -28.48
N TYR A 404 7.89 27.28 -27.24
CA TYR A 404 6.48 27.53 -26.91
C TYR A 404 6.23 28.88 -26.23
N HIS A 405 7.25 29.75 -26.13
CA HIS A 405 7.11 31.11 -25.60
C HIS A 405 6.03 31.90 -26.36
N PRO A 406 5.13 32.63 -25.67
CA PRO A 406 4.09 33.41 -26.32
C PRO A 406 4.64 34.46 -27.29
N ASP A 407 5.78 35.08 -26.99
CA ASP A 407 6.39 36.13 -27.83
C ASP A 407 7.08 35.65 -29.13
N LYS A 408 7.12 34.33 -29.40
CA LYS A 408 7.74 33.76 -30.61
C LYS A 408 6.75 33.10 -31.57
N ALA A 409 5.44 33.25 -31.37
CA ALA A 409 4.45 32.81 -32.34
C ALA A 409 4.58 33.62 -33.64
N PRO A 410 4.87 33.01 -34.81
CA PRO A 410 4.79 33.74 -36.06
C PRO A 410 3.34 34.09 -36.37
N GLY A 411 3.04 35.39 -36.37
CA GLY A 411 1.97 36.01 -37.16
C GLY A 411 0.53 35.59 -36.86
N ALA A 412 -0.10 36.26 -35.90
CA ALA A 412 -1.50 36.63 -36.08
C ALA A 412 -1.57 37.70 -37.18
N ILE A 413 -1.55 37.28 -38.45
CA ILE A 413 -1.94 38.12 -39.58
C ILE A 413 -3.32 37.61 -40.02
N ALA A 414 -4.27 38.53 -39.98
CA ALA A 414 -5.63 38.35 -40.43
C ALA A 414 -5.66 37.96 -41.91
N ASP A 415 -6.44 36.94 -42.26
CA ASP A 415 -7.18 36.98 -43.51
C ASP A 415 -8.47 36.13 -43.42
N THR A 416 -9.57 36.86 -43.43
CA THR A 416 -10.93 36.39 -43.64
C THR A 416 -11.15 36.15 -45.13
N SER A 417 -11.30 34.90 -45.58
CA SER A 417 -12.34 34.50 -46.55
C SER A 417 -12.25 33.04 -47.00
N SER A 418 -13.45 32.46 -47.17
CA SER A 418 -13.85 31.33 -48.02
C SER A 418 -13.87 29.90 -47.45
N LEU A 419 -14.96 29.23 -47.85
CA LEU A 419 -15.59 27.96 -47.44
C LEU A 419 -14.85 26.69 -47.93
N PRO A 420 -15.23 25.49 -47.41
CA PRO A 420 -14.41 24.29 -47.52
C PRO A 420 -14.67 23.50 -48.81
N THR A 421 -13.59 22.96 -49.39
CA THR A 421 -13.64 21.86 -50.37
C THR A 421 -12.89 20.67 -49.80
N SER A 422 -13.55 19.52 -49.86
CA SER A 422 -13.03 18.18 -49.57
C SER A 422 -11.89 17.82 -50.50
N ASP A 423 -10.77 17.37 -49.95
CA ASP A 423 -9.91 16.35 -50.57
C ASP A 423 -9.08 15.61 -49.53
N THR A 424 -8.84 14.34 -49.84
CA THR A 424 -8.29 13.24 -49.06
C THR A 424 -6.78 13.30 -48.81
N ASN A 425 -6.35 12.59 -47.75
CA ASN A 425 -4.99 12.13 -47.41
C ASN A 425 -3.93 13.17 -47.02
N SER A 426 -3.76 13.37 -45.70
CA SER A 426 -2.45 13.57 -45.08
C SER A 426 -2.52 13.29 -43.57
N SER A 427 -1.54 12.54 -43.08
CA SER A 427 -1.27 12.24 -41.67
C SER A 427 -1.18 13.51 -40.81
N SER A 428 -2.18 13.77 -39.96
CA SER A 428 -2.17 14.91 -39.04
C SER A 428 -1.47 14.56 -37.73
N HIS A 429 -0.16 14.76 -37.66
CA HIS A 429 0.47 15.07 -36.37
C HIS A 429 -0.06 16.45 -35.93
N THR A 430 -1.06 16.46 -35.05
CA THR A 430 -1.49 17.68 -34.37
C THR A 430 -0.32 18.19 -33.52
N SER A 431 0.29 19.29 -33.93
CA SER A 431 1.27 20.04 -33.15
C SER A 431 0.61 20.54 -31.85
N HIS A 432 0.61 19.71 -30.79
CA HIS A 432 0.18 20.13 -29.47
C HIS A 432 1.11 21.25 -28.97
N ARG A 433 0.52 22.38 -28.58
CA ARG A 433 1.25 23.55 -28.07
C ARG A 433 1.18 23.52 -26.54
N TYR A 434 2.30 23.22 -25.89
CA TYR A 434 2.39 23.16 -24.44
C TYR A 434 2.43 24.57 -23.82
N THR A 435 1.77 24.73 -22.67
CA THR A 435 1.80 25.93 -21.84
C THR A 435 3.08 26.03 -21.02
N ILE A 436 3.39 27.23 -20.51
CA ILE A 436 4.57 27.44 -19.64
C ILE A 436 4.45 26.64 -18.34
N ASP A 437 3.24 26.51 -17.79
CA ASP A 437 3.00 25.78 -16.55
C ASP A 437 3.20 24.27 -16.73
N GLU A 438 2.77 23.70 -17.85
CA GLU A 438 3.01 22.28 -18.21
C GLU A 438 4.50 22.00 -18.39
N ILE A 439 5.22 22.87 -19.11
CA ILE A 439 6.68 22.75 -19.31
C ILE A 439 7.43 22.86 -17.98
N THR A 440 6.98 23.75 -17.10
CA THR A 440 7.56 23.93 -15.75
C THR A 440 7.29 22.72 -14.86
N THR A 441 6.09 22.15 -14.94
CA THR A 441 5.69 20.97 -14.16
C THR A 441 6.49 19.74 -14.61
N ALA A 442 6.58 19.48 -15.92
CA ALA A 442 7.41 18.42 -16.49
C ALA A 442 8.88 18.52 -16.07
N TYR A 443 9.46 19.73 -16.08
CA TYR A 443 10.84 19.94 -15.61
C TYR A 443 10.98 19.67 -14.12
N LYS A 444 10.09 20.18 -13.26
CA LYS A 444 10.15 19.94 -11.82
C LYS A 444 10.10 18.44 -11.51
N THR A 445 9.13 17.71 -12.06
CA THR A 445 8.96 16.28 -11.86
C THR A 445 10.16 15.47 -12.36
N LEU A 446 10.64 15.73 -13.58
CA LEU A 446 11.78 14.97 -14.15
C LEU A 446 13.14 15.37 -13.54
N SER A 447 13.26 16.55 -12.94
CA SER A 447 14.50 17.03 -12.29
C SER A 447 14.73 16.48 -10.89
N ASP A 448 13.66 16.04 -10.21
CA ASP A 448 13.72 15.42 -8.89
C ASP A 448 13.81 13.89 -9.00
N PRO A 449 14.84 13.24 -8.42
CA PRO A 449 15.02 11.78 -8.56
C PRO A 449 13.87 10.95 -8.01
N TYR A 450 13.21 11.40 -6.94
CA TYR A 450 12.13 10.68 -6.29
C TYR A 450 10.83 10.83 -7.11
N LEU A 451 10.46 12.07 -7.45
CA LEU A 451 9.27 12.33 -8.26
C LEU A 451 9.39 11.74 -9.67
N ARG A 452 10.59 11.72 -10.26
CA ARG A 452 10.85 11.05 -11.53
C ARG A 452 10.69 9.54 -11.42
N ALA A 453 11.17 8.91 -10.35
CA ALA A 453 11.03 7.46 -10.17
C ALA A 453 9.56 7.04 -10.02
N GLU A 454 8.78 7.83 -9.30
CA GLU A 454 7.34 7.66 -9.14
C GLU A 454 6.59 7.88 -10.47
N TYR A 455 6.90 8.96 -11.18
CA TYR A 455 6.32 9.27 -12.49
C TYR A 455 6.69 8.24 -13.58
N ASP A 456 7.94 7.79 -13.61
CA ASP A 456 8.38 6.74 -14.54
C ASP A 456 7.68 5.42 -14.23
N ARG A 457 7.36 5.16 -12.94
CA ARG A 457 6.59 3.98 -12.55
C ARG A 457 5.15 4.09 -13.04
N SER A 458 4.48 5.22 -12.80
CA SER A 458 3.10 5.42 -13.27
C SER A 458 3.00 5.42 -14.80
N LEU A 459 3.95 6.04 -15.51
CA LEU A 459 3.99 6.03 -16.98
C LEU A 459 4.22 4.62 -17.56
N ARG A 460 5.02 3.77 -16.90
CA ARG A 460 5.16 2.35 -17.29
C ARG A 460 3.86 1.59 -17.06
N LEU A 461 3.22 1.78 -15.91
CA LEU A 461 1.96 1.12 -15.58
C LEU A 461 0.85 1.54 -16.54
N ASP A 462 0.76 2.81 -16.91
CA ASP A 462 -0.24 3.31 -17.85
C ASP A 462 0.03 2.85 -19.29
N ARG A 463 1.29 2.86 -19.76
CA ARG A 463 1.64 2.27 -21.06
C ARG A 463 1.37 0.77 -21.09
N ALA A 464 1.62 0.06 -19.98
CA ALA A 464 1.26 -1.35 -19.83
C ALA A 464 -0.26 -1.54 -19.86
N ARG A 465 -1.04 -0.73 -19.13
CA ARG A 465 -2.52 -0.75 -19.14
C ARG A 465 -3.11 -0.48 -20.53
N VAL A 466 -2.52 0.43 -21.32
CA VAL A 466 -2.91 0.71 -22.71
C VAL A 466 -2.58 -0.47 -23.61
N ALA A 467 -1.37 -1.03 -23.51
CA ALA A 467 -0.96 -2.22 -24.24
C ALA A 467 -1.80 -3.46 -23.86
N GLU A 468 -2.24 -3.57 -22.61
CA GLU A 468 -3.12 -4.63 -22.09
C GLU A 468 -4.56 -4.48 -22.59
N ARG A 469 -5.08 -3.24 -22.69
CA ARG A 469 -6.37 -2.97 -23.32
C ARG A 469 -6.40 -3.36 -24.80
N GLU A 470 -5.27 -3.24 -25.48
CA GLU A 470 -5.14 -3.62 -26.90
C GLU A 470 -4.91 -5.12 -27.11
N LYS A 471 -4.39 -5.85 -26.12
CA LYS A 471 -4.04 -7.28 -26.26
C LYS A 471 -5.07 -8.28 -25.71
N THR A 472 -6.06 -7.86 -24.92
CA THR A 472 -7.15 -8.74 -24.42
C THR A 472 -6.70 -10.10 -23.87
N GLY A 473 -6.33 -10.17 -22.58
CA GLY A 473 -6.37 -11.42 -21.78
C GLY A 473 -5.02 -12.06 -21.40
N THR A 474 -4.52 -11.70 -20.21
CA THR A 474 -3.65 -12.46 -19.26
C THR A 474 -2.32 -13.07 -19.74
N VAL A 475 -1.20 -12.65 -19.12
CA VAL A 475 -0.41 -13.39 -18.10
C VAL A 475 0.80 -12.52 -17.69
N PHE A 476 1.08 -12.42 -16.38
CA PHE A 476 2.23 -11.70 -15.83
C PHE A 476 3.41 -12.66 -15.61
N HIS A 477 4.59 -12.33 -16.14
CA HIS A 477 5.81 -13.15 -16.00
C HIS A 477 6.74 -12.56 -14.92
N THR A 478 6.80 -13.21 -13.76
CA THR A 478 7.67 -12.81 -12.66
C THR A 478 9.16 -12.95 -13.01
N GLY A 479 9.91 -11.86 -12.82
CA GLY A 479 11.37 -11.86 -12.97
C GLY A 479 11.86 -12.00 -14.41
N LEU A 480 11.10 -11.46 -15.38
CA LEU A 480 11.43 -11.46 -16.80
C LEU A 480 12.72 -10.66 -17.09
N GLU A 481 13.86 -11.33 -17.10
CA GLU A 481 15.16 -10.75 -17.50
C GLU A 481 15.27 -10.78 -19.04
N VAL A 482 15.64 -9.66 -19.67
CA VAL A 482 15.84 -9.58 -21.13
C VAL A 482 17.32 -9.79 -21.45
N VAL A 483 17.61 -10.68 -22.38
CA VAL A 483 18.96 -11.17 -22.70
C VAL A 483 19.08 -11.37 -24.21
N ASP A 484 20.22 -11.05 -24.81
CA ASP A 484 20.46 -11.34 -26.22
C ASP A 484 20.89 -12.81 -26.40
N LEU A 485 20.54 -13.45 -27.53
CA LEU A 485 20.89 -14.85 -27.79
C LEU A 485 22.40 -15.09 -27.78
N GLU A 486 23.19 -14.08 -28.15
CA GLU A 486 24.65 -14.07 -28.11
C GLU A 486 25.22 -14.17 -26.69
N ASP A 487 24.43 -13.82 -25.66
CA ASP A 487 24.82 -13.91 -24.25
C ASP A 487 24.56 -15.30 -23.64
N LEU A 488 23.92 -16.23 -24.38
CA LEU A 488 23.67 -17.60 -23.94
C LEU A 488 24.85 -18.51 -24.31
N ALA A 489 25.15 -19.47 -23.43
CA ALA A 489 26.13 -20.51 -23.75
C ALA A 489 25.55 -21.46 -24.79
N CYS A 490 26.33 -21.78 -25.83
CA CYS A 490 25.94 -22.71 -26.89
C CYS A 490 26.68 -24.05 -26.74
N ASP A 491 25.96 -25.16 -26.87
CA ASP A 491 26.51 -26.52 -26.92
C ASP A 491 26.32 -27.08 -28.35
N GLU A 492 27.39 -27.08 -29.15
CA GLU A 492 27.38 -27.59 -30.54
C GLU A 492 27.83 -29.07 -30.61
N SER A 493 27.65 -29.83 -29.53
CA SER A 493 28.16 -31.22 -29.46
C SER A 493 27.34 -32.25 -30.23
N ASP A 494 26.13 -31.91 -30.69
CA ASP A 494 25.30 -32.74 -31.57
C ASP A 494 25.12 -32.07 -32.93
N ALA A 495 25.47 -32.78 -34.00
CA ALA A 495 25.54 -32.27 -35.37
C ALA A 495 24.19 -31.84 -36.00
N ASP A 496 23.07 -31.91 -35.26
CA ASP A 496 21.71 -31.76 -35.79
C ASP A 496 20.79 -30.83 -34.96
N ALA A 497 21.24 -30.17 -33.89
CA ALA A 497 20.45 -29.11 -33.22
C ALA A 497 21.31 -28.24 -32.29
N ALA A 498 21.46 -26.96 -32.62
CA ALA A 498 22.10 -26.01 -31.72
C ALA A 498 21.25 -25.76 -30.47
N LEU A 499 21.91 -25.73 -29.30
CA LEU A 499 21.28 -25.58 -27.99
C LEU A 499 21.88 -24.40 -27.22
N TRP A 500 21.05 -23.42 -26.88
CA TRP A 500 21.43 -22.26 -26.07
C TRP A 500 20.92 -22.40 -24.63
N TYR A 501 21.76 -22.09 -23.65
CA TYR A 501 21.39 -22.18 -22.24
C TYR A 501 22.04 -21.12 -21.35
N ARG A 502 21.41 -20.86 -20.20
CA ARG A 502 21.96 -20.02 -19.13
C ARG A 502 21.55 -20.53 -17.76
N GLY A 503 22.46 -20.37 -16.79
CA GLY A 503 22.21 -20.68 -15.39
C GLY A 503 21.18 -19.74 -14.77
N CYS A 504 20.29 -20.27 -13.93
CA CYS A 504 19.28 -19.50 -13.22
C CYS A 504 19.74 -19.16 -11.79
N ARG A 505 19.24 -18.04 -11.25
CA ARG A 505 19.48 -17.60 -9.86
C ARG A 505 18.99 -18.61 -8.80
N CYS A 506 18.16 -19.59 -9.18
CA CYS A 506 17.74 -20.69 -8.32
C CYS A 506 18.83 -21.78 -8.13
N GLY A 507 19.97 -21.67 -8.82
CA GLY A 507 21.09 -22.61 -8.74
C GLY A 507 21.11 -23.71 -9.79
N ASP A 508 20.20 -23.69 -10.77
CA ASP A 508 20.22 -24.61 -11.92
C ASP A 508 21.15 -24.05 -13.00
N GLU A 509 22.24 -24.76 -13.32
CA GLU A 509 23.25 -24.33 -14.30
C GLU A 509 22.73 -24.29 -15.75
N ARG A 510 21.65 -25.04 -16.05
CA ARG A 510 20.95 -25.03 -17.35
C ARG A 510 19.46 -24.69 -17.16
N GLY A 511 19.19 -23.74 -16.26
CA GLY A 511 17.84 -23.35 -15.88
C GLY A 511 17.02 -22.80 -17.04
N PHE A 512 17.60 -21.95 -17.89
CA PHE A 512 16.96 -21.46 -19.12
C PHE A 512 17.56 -22.14 -20.33
N LEU A 513 16.71 -22.63 -21.24
CA LEU A 513 17.12 -23.44 -22.38
C LEU A 513 16.27 -23.08 -23.60
N VAL A 514 16.95 -22.85 -24.73
CA VAL A 514 16.35 -22.50 -26.02
C VAL A 514 16.93 -23.41 -27.09
N THR A 515 16.08 -24.04 -27.89
CA THR A 515 16.51 -24.87 -29.02
C THR A 515 16.39 -24.12 -30.33
N GLU A 516 17.12 -24.57 -31.36
CA GLU A 516 17.00 -24.02 -32.72
C GLU A 516 15.56 -24.04 -33.24
N GLN A 517 14.83 -25.13 -32.96
CA GLN A 517 13.41 -25.25 -33.32
C GLN A 517 12.51 -24.22 -32.61
N ASP A 518 12.89 -23.76 -31.41
CA ASP A 518 12.15 -22.73 -30.69
C ASP A 518 12.39 -21.35 -31.32
N LEU A 519 13.62 -21.08 -31.77
CA LEU A 519 13.96 -19.85 -32.48
C LEU A 519 13.28 -19.78 -33.85
N GLU A 520 13.28 -20.88 -34.61
CA GLU A 520 12.59 -20.97 -35.91
C GLU A 520 11.09 -20.68 -35.79
N ARG A 521 10.46 -21.09 -34.69
CA ARG A 521 9.03 -20.87 -34.44
C ARG A 521 8.71 -19.41 -34.18
N GLU A 522 9.59 -18.71 -33.49
CA GLU A 522 9.41 -17.30 -33.09
C GLU A 522 10.19 -16.34 -33.99
N ALA A 523 10.65 -16.80 -35.16
CA ALA A 523 11.48 -16.04 -36.09
C ALA A 523 10.82 -14.73 -36.55
N ASP A 524 9.50 -14.71 -36.75
CA ASP A 524 8.78 -13.47 -37.14
C ASP A 524 8.76 -12.41 -36.04
N HIS A 525 9.07 -12.79 -34.79
CA HIS A 525 9.02 -11.92 -33.62
C HIS A 525 10.40 -11.44 -33.16
N GLY A 526 11.48 -12.18 -33.49
CA GLY A 526 12.86 -11.86 -33.06
C GLY A 526 13.05 -11.90 -31.54
N GLU A 527 12.11 -12.54 -30.83
CA GLU A 527 12.13 -12.66 -29.37
C GLU A 527 11.40 -13.94 -28.93
N ILE A 528 11.89 -14.57 -27.87
CA ILE A 528 11.25 -15.74 -27.26
C ILE A 528 11.29 -15.65 -25.73
N VAL A 529 10.19 -16.01 -25.07
CA VAL A 529 10.10 -16.01 -23.60
C VAL A 529 10.20 -17.45 -23.09
N VAL A 530 11.26 -17.74 -22.33
CA VAL A 530 11.55 -19.06 -21.77
C VAL A 530 11.53 -19.08 -20.26
N GLY A 531 10.84 -20.06 -19.68
CA GLY A 531 10.77 -20.27 -18.23
C GLY A 531 11.94 -21.09 -17.72
N CYS A 532 12.38 -20.81 -16.50
CA CYS A 532 13.39 -21.64 -15.84
C CYS A 532 12.82 -23.05 -15.54
N ARG A 533 13.58 -24.10 -15.83
CA ARG A 533 13.21 -25.50 -15.54
C ARG A 533 13.14 -25.81 -14.04
N GLY A 534 13.79 -25.01 -13.20
CA GLY A 534 13.92 -25.21 -11.76
C GLY A 534 13.16 -24.21 -10.87
N CYS A 535 12.56 -23.15 -11.41
CA CYS A 535 11.81 -22.14 -10.62
C CYS A 535 10.83 -21.32 -11.48
N SER A 536 10.18 -20.32 -10.90
CA SER A 536 9.17 -19.47 -11.58
C SER A 536 9.73 -18.21 -12.28
N LEU A 537 11.06 -18.13 -12.44
CA LEU A 537 11.69 -17.04 -13.18
C LEU A 537 11.55 -17.26 -14.69
N TRP A 538 11.39 -16.15 -15.41
CA TRP A 538 11.27 -16.14 -16.86
C TRP A 538 12.40 -15.30 -17.46
N MET A 539 12.80 -15.63 -18.68
CA MET A 539 13.83 -14.90 -19.42
C MET A 539 13.30 -14.65 -20.83
N LYS A 540 13.43 -13.41 -21.31
CA LYS A 540 13.15 -13.05 -22.68
C LYS A 540 14.46 -13.03 -23.45
N VAL A 541 14.59 -13.88 -24.46
CA VAL A 541 15.76 -13.96 -25.33
C VAL A 541 15.46 -13.22 -26.62
N LEU A 542 16.24 -12.20 -26.93
CA LEU A 542 16.19 -11.47 -28.20
C LEU A 542 17.16 -12.10 -29.18
N PHE A 543 16.76 -12.24 -30.45
CA PHE A 543 17.62 -12.78 -31.49
C PHE A 543 17.38 -12.07 -32.82
N ALA A 544 18.44 -11.95 -33.62
CA ALA A 544 18.34 -11.41 -34.96
C ALA A 544 17.64 -12.41 -35.87
N VAL A 545 16.75 -11.90 -36.71
CA VAL A 545 16.00 -12.64 -37.74
C VAL A 545 16.72 -12.55 -39.08
#